data_AF-A0A6A9SU35-F1
#
_entry.id   AF-A0A6A9SU35-F1
#
_cell.length_a   1.000
_cell.length_b   1.000
_cell.length_c   1.000
_cell.angle_alpha   90.00
_cell.angle_beta   90.00
_cell.angle_gamma   90.00
#
_symmetry.space_group_name_H-M   'P 1'
#
loop_
_entity.id
_entity.type
_entity.pdbx_description
1 polymer ?
#
loop_
_entity_poly.entity_id
_entity_poly.type
_entity_poly.pdbx_seq_one_letter_code
_entity_poly.pdbx_strand_id
1 'polypeptide(L)'
;VPLVPGQSRAEPAEKPGAAAAPDIDAPETDGGTGSGRAGVAPAAGNRGTRVRTERTDGTSGIDAAASVRTAAKRGSSRIEHRDLRQSVRSGDGEALVVFAVDASASMRPAMRAAKGVTLELLEDAYTERDSVAVVAFAGEDAEVLLPPTDSVTLAARHLKELPTGDRTPLPAGLRTAREVVDAADPEAAVVVVVSDGRANTAESPTADTREAAQSLAETGARVVCVDAGEKRGVLGDILAVTDGERVPLDALTPERVERAVSDARR
;
A
#
# COMPACT_ATOMS: atom_id res chain seq x y z
N VAL A 1 68.64 -18.10 -33.17
CA VAL A 1 69.49 -17.93 -31.96
C VAL A 1 69.62 -16.41 -31.73
N PRO A 2 69.56 -15.85 -30.50
CA PRO A 2 68.41 -15.70 -29.61
C PRO A 2 68.21 -14.23 -29.12
N LEU A 3 67.20 -14.01 -28.26
CA LEU A 3 66.99 -12.98 -27.21
C LEU A 3 67.40 -11.49 -27.37
N VAL A 4 66.35 -10.65 -27.25
CA VAL A 4 66.22 -9.27 -26.71
C VAL A 4 66.60 -9.26 -25.19
N PRO A 5 66.82 -8.14 -24.44
CA PRO A 5 66.45 -6.74 -24.73
C PRO A 5 67.41 -5.61 -24.29
N GLY A 6 67.34 -4.49 -25.02
CA GLY A 6 67.87 -3.19 -24.63
C GLY A 6 67.12 -2.07 -25.34
N GLN A 7 67.07 -0.91 -24.68
CA GLN A 7 66.65 0.41 -25.16
C GLN A 7 65.18 0.79 -24.95
N SER A 8 65.02 1.67 -23.97
CA SER A 8 63.94 2.64 -23.82
C SER A 8 63.80 3.54 -25.05
N ARG A 9 62.58 3.98 -25.34
CA ARG A 9 62.33 5.34 -25.83
C ARG A 9 60.93 5.81 -25.41
N ALA A 10 60.90 7.06 -24.96
CA ALA A 10 59.76 7.82 -24.46
C ALA A 10 58.64 8.02 -25.51
N GLU A 11 57.42 8.30 -25.04
CA GLU A 11 56.68 9.55 -25.32
C GLU A 11 55.64 9.83 -24.20
N PRO A 12 55.46 11.10 -23.76
CA PRO A 12 54.34 11.55 -22.94
C PRO A 12 53.35 12.43 -23.73
N ALA A 13 52.04 12.22 -23.58
CA ALA A 13 51.03 13.27 -23.82
C ALA A 13 49.67 12.95 -23.14
N GLU A 14 49.37 13.78 -22.14
CA GLU A 14 48.08 14.35 -21.69
C GLU A 14 46.87 13.50 -21.19
N LYS A 15 46.37 13.96 -20.04
CA LYS A 15 45.22 13.49 -19.26
C LYS A 15 43.88 13.92 -19.90
N PRO A 16 42.78 13.22 -19.60
CA PRO A 16 41.59 13.90 -19.10
C PRO A 16 41.37 13.59 -17.62
N GLY A 17 41.13 14.64 -16.85
CA GLY A 17 41.01 14.62 -15.40
C GLY A 17 39.84 13.78 -14.88
N ALA A 18 40.06 13.21 -13.70
CA ALA A 18 39.01 12.72 -12.83
C ALA A 18 38.06 13.89 -12.50
N ALA A 19 36.79 13.76 -12.88
CA ALA A 19 35.74 14.56 -12.27
C ALA A 19 35.48 13.98 -10.88
N ALA A 20 36.06 14.62 -9.86
CA ALA A 20 35.68 14.39 -8.48
C ALA A 20 34.21 14.83 -8.29
N ALA A 21 33.41 13.97 -7.67
CA ALA A 21 32.09 14.36 -7.19
C ALA A 21 32.24 15.52 -6.18
N PRO A 22 31.37 16.54 -6.19
CA PRO A 22 31.40 17.58 -5.17
C PRO A 22 31.03 16.97 -3.82
N ASP A 23 31.86 17.21 -2.81
CA ASP A 23 31.51 16.96 -1.42
C ASP A 23 30.31 17.83 -1.05
N ILE A 24 29.25 17.16 -0.59
CA ILE A 24 28.05 17.80 -0.09
C ILE A 24 28.14 17.74 1.42
N ASP A 25 28.57 18.83 2.05
CA ASP A 25 28.52 18.95 3.49
C ASP A 25 27.06 18.88 3.95
N ALA A 26 26.77 17.94 4.85
CA ALA A 26 25.50 17.90 5.55
C ALA A 26 25.36 19.19 6.37
N PRO A 27 24.22 19.90 6.32
CA PRO A 27 24.08 21.12 7.09
C PRO A 27 24.11 20.80 8.58
N GLU A 28 25.12 21.34 9.27
CA GLU A 28 25.19 21.36 10.73
C GLU A 28 23.97 22.10 11.29
N THR A 29 23.26 21.45 12.21
CA THR A 29 22.12 22.05 12.90
C THR A 29 22.63 22.99 13.97
N ASP A 30 22.69 24.28 13.64
CA ASP A 30 23.08 25.32 14.57
C ASP A 30 21.98 25.54 15.62
N GLY A 31 22.34 25.33 16.89
CA GLY A 31 21.51 25.58 18.06
C GLY A 31 21.33 27.08 18.28
N GLY A 32 20.35 27.68 17.60
CA GLY A 32 19.99 29.08 17.75
C GLY A 32 18.66 29.27 18.49
N THR A 33 18.74 29.58 19.78
CA THR A 33 17.63 30.07 20.60
C THR A 33 17.10 31.39 20.04
N GLY A 34 15.88 31.39 19.51
CA GLY A 34 15.23 32.59 18.97
C GLY A 34 13.71 32.41 18.85
N SER A 35 12.99 33.00 19.79
CA SER A 35 11.54 32.99 19.94
C SER A 35 10.82 33.64 18.75
N GLY A 36 9.87 32.90 18.17
CA GLY A 36 8.96 33.43 17.15
C GLY A 36 8.24 32.35 16.34
N ARG A 37 7.81 31.24 16.97
CA ARG A 37 6.92 30.30 16.30
C ARG A 37 5.50 30.84 16.40
N ALA A 38 5.01 31.45 15.33
CA ALA A 38 3.58 31.42 15.06
C ALA A 38 3.19 29.94 15.05
N GLY A 39 2.45 29.52 16.07
CA GLY A 39 1.94 28.16 16.17
C GLY A 39 0.96 27.93 15.04
N VAL A 40 1.44 27.37 13.94
CA VAL A 40 0.56 26.63 13.04
C VAL A 40 0.32 25.31 13.75
N ALA A 41 -0.84 25.22 14.42
CA ALA A 41 -1.34 23.95 14.88
C ALA A 41 -1.35 23.00 13.66
N PRO A 42 -0.74 21.81 13.73
CA PRO A 42 -0.94 20.82 12.70
C PRO A 42 -2.45 20.59 12.60
N ALA A 43 -3.02 20.81 11.42
CA ALA A 43 -4.40 20.44 11.16
C ALA A 43 -4.55 18.96 11.50
N ALA A 44 -5.47 18.66 12.42
CA ALA A 44 -5.79 17.31 12.85
C ALA A 44 -6.24 16.53 11.61
N GLY A 45 -5.47 15.51 11.21
CA GLY A 45 -5.73 14.67 10.03
C GLY A 45 -4.47 14.25 9.27
N ASN A 46 -3.34 14.93 9.46
CA ASN A 46 -2.12 14.67 8.67
C ASN A 46 -1.27 13.49 9.18
N ARG A 47 -1.64 12.24 8.90
CA ARG A 47 -0.73 11.09 9.00
C ARG A 47 -0.67 10.33 7.67
N GLY A 48 0.50 10.37 7.02
CA GLY A 48 0.78 9.65 5.78
C GLY A 48 2.01 10.18 5.05
N THR A 49 2.74 9.30 4.35
CA THR A 49 3.89 9.71 3.53
C THR A 49 3.39 10.49 2.32
N ARG A 50 3.88 11.71 2.10
CA ARG A 50 3.55 12.52 0.91
C ARG A 50 4.06 11.83 -0.36
N VAL A 51 3.15 11.40 -1.23
CA VAL A 51 3.45 10.66 -2.47
C VAL A 51 3.55 11.63 -3.66
N ARG A 52 2.62 12.58 -3.79
CA ARG A 52 2.63 13.58 -4.86
C ARG A 52 2.02 14.91 -4.43
N THR A 53 2.03 15.90 -5.31
CA THR A 53 1.33 17.17 -5.12
C THR A 53 0.53 17.48 -6.37
N GLU A 54 -0.73 17.84 -6.22
CA GLU A 54 -1.62 18.15 -7.34
C GLU A 54 -2.27 19.53 -7.18
N ARG A 55 -2.93 20.03 -8.24
CA ARG A 55 -3.64 21.32 -8.17
C ARG A 55 -4.85 21.19 -7.23
N THR A 56 -5.11 22.22 -6.44
CA THR A 56 -6.34 22.32 -5.64
C THR A 56 -6.97 23.69 -5.85
N ASP A 57 -8.29 23.77 -5.70
CA ASP A 57 -9.04 25.02 -5.72
C ASP A 57 -9.14 25.65 -4.32
N GLY A 58 -8.57 25.01 -3.30
CA GLY A 58 -8.50 25.51 -1.91
C GLY A 58 -9.69 25.14 -1.03
N THR A 59 -10.57 24.27 -1.51
CA THR A 59 -11.67 23.65 -0.74
C THR A 59 -11.16 22.61 0.26
N SER A 60 -10.00 22.01 -0.04
CA SER A 60 -9.25 21.06 0.79
C SER A 60 -7.99 21.71 1.38
N GLY A 61 -7.27 20.97 2.23
CA GLY A 61 -6.02 21.44 2.84
C GLY A 61 -4.94 21.84 1.82
N ILE A 62 -4.31 23.00 2.01
CA ILE A 62 -3.30 23.55 1.09
C ILE A 62 -1.88 23.18 1.56
N ASP A 63 -1.08 22.63 0.65
CA ASP A 63 0.37 22.51 0.82
C ASP A 63 1.04 23.83 0.42
N ALA A 64 1.25 24.69 1.42
CA ALA A 64 1.83 26.01 1.23
C ALA A 64 3.22 25.94 0.55
N ALA A 65 4.05 24.98 0.95
CA ALA A 65 5.40 24.85 0.39
C ALA A 65 5.37 24.42 -1.08
N ALA A 66 4.50 23.47 -1.45
CA ALA A 66 4.31 23.07 -2.85
C ALA A 66 3.70 24.18 -3.71
N SER A 67 2.80 24.98 -3.13
CA SER A 67 2.17 26.12 -3.80
C SER A 67 3.19 27.23 -4.10
N VAL A 68 4.02 27.57 -3.11
CA VAL A 68 5.14 28.51 -3.28
C VAL A 68 6.12 28.03 -4.36
N ARG A 69 6.52 26.75 -4.33
CA ARG A 69 7.42 26.18 -5.36
C ARG A 69 6.81 26.26 -6.76
N THR A 70 5.49 26.10 -6.89
CA THR A 70 4.80 26.20 -8.19
C THR A 70 4.81 27.65 -8.70
N ALA A 71 4.48 28.63 -7.86
CA ALA A 71 4.53 30.04 -8.21
C ALA A 71 5.96 30.48 -8.60
N ALA A 72 6.96 30.01 -7.86
CA ALA A 72 8.37 30.29 -8.14
C ALA A 72 8.82 29.71 -9.50
N LYS A 73 8.39 28.48 -9.86
CA LYS A 73 8.66 27.89 -11.18
C LYS A 73 8.05 28.68 -12.34
N ARG A 74 6.94 29.40 -12.08
CA ARG A 74 6.33 30.35 -13.02
C ARG A 74 7.06 31.70 -13.07
N GLY A 75 8.07 31.91 -12.23
CA GLY A 75 8.79 33.18 -12.13
C GLY A 75 8.01 34.26 -11.37
N SER A 76 7.06 33.87 -10.51
CA SER A 76 6.25 34.81 -9.75
C SER A 76 6.55 34.74 -8.26
N SER A 77 6.64 35.91 -7.61
CA SER A 77 6.67 36.05 -6.16
C SER A 77 5.27 36.05 -5.53
N ARG A 78 4.20 36.04 -6.36
CA ARG A 78 2.82 36.03 -5.90
C ARG A 78 2.15 34.70 -6.24
N ILE A 79 1.60 34.06 -5.22
CA ILE A 79 0.78 32.85 -5.36
C ILE A 79 -0.57 33.26 -5.96
N GLU A 80 -0.97 32.59 -7.03
CA GLU A 80 -2.30 32.68 -7.63
C GLU A 80 -3.06 31.36 -7.46
N HIS A 81 -4.37 31.34 -7.71
CA HIS A 81 -5.19 30.12 -7.65
C HIS A 81 -4.62 28.96 -8.48
N ARG A 82 -3.98 29.26 -9.62
CA ARG A 82 -3.33 28.22 -10.46
C ARG A 82 -2.09 27.58 -9.85
N ASP A 83 -1.50 28.22 -8.84
CA ASP A 83 -0.31 27.74 -8.15
C ASP A 83 -0.67 26.93 -6.91
N LEU A 84 -1.94 26.96 -6.46
CA LEU A 84 -2.38 26.23 -5.27
C LEU A 84 -2.20 24.73 -5.48
N ARG A 85 -1.52 24.12 -4.52
CA ARG A 85 -1.26 22.69 -4.45
C ARG A 85 -1.77 22.11 -3.15
N GLN A 86 -2.27 20.89 -3.24
CA GLN A 86 -2.43 20.00 -2.08
C GLN A 86 -1.38 18.91 -2.16
N SER A 87 -0.89 18.44 -1.01
CA SER A 87 -0.15 17.19 -1.01
C SER A 87 -1.14 16.03 -1.04
N VAL A 88 -0.86 15.06 -1.88
CA VAL A 88 -1.49 13.75 -1.87
C VAL A 88 -0.53 12.86 -1.09
N ARG A 89 -1.02 12.28 0.00
CA ARG A 89 -0.29 11.34 0.84
C ARG A 89 -0.78 9.93 0.51
N SER A 90 0.07 8.94 0.74
CA SER A 90 -0.31 7.53 0.65
C SER A 90 -1.44 7.32 1.65
N GLY A 91 -2.62 6.91 1.17
CA GLY A 91 -3.82 6.75 1.98
C GLY A 91 -4.91 7.83 1.79
N ASP A 92 -4.67 8.93 1.07
CA ASP A 92 -5.73 9.89 0.69
C ASP A 92 -6.58 9.36 -0.50
N GLY A 93 -6.81 8.04 -0.59
CA GLY A 93 -7.64 7.41 -1.61
C GLY A 93 -9.12 7.48 -1.25
N GLU A 94 -10.00 7.70 -2.24
CA GLU A 94 -11.46 7.71 -2.03
C GLU A 94 -11.96 6.35 -1.54
N ALA A 95 -11.27 5.26 -1.91
CA ALA A 95 -11.42 3.97 -1.27
C ALA A 95 -10.09 3.21 -1.11
N LEU A 96 -10.07 2.33 -0.11
CA LEU A 96 -9.00 1.36 0.12
C LEU A 96 -9.53 -0.06 -0.08
N VAL A 97 -8.88 -0.82 -0.96
CA VAL A 97 -9.11 -2.26 -1.09
C VAL A 97 -7.98 -3.03 -0.42
N VAL A 98 -8.30 -3.81 0.62
CA VAL A 98 -7.34 -4.69 1.32
C VAL A 98 -7.58 -6.13 0.91
N PHE A 99 -6.60 -6.75 0.24
CA PHE A 99 -6.60 -8.19 0.00
C PHE A 99 -5.99 -8.90 1.20
N ALA A 100 -6.82 -9.53 2.02
CA ALA A 100 -6.39 -10.41 3.10
C ALA A 100 -6.39 -11.85 2.59
N VAL A 101 -5.21 -12.41 2.37
CA VAL A 101 -5.06 -13.62 1.58
C VAL A 101 -4.37 -14.75 2.34
N ASP A 102 -5.01 -15.93 2.32
CA ASP A 102 -4.49 -17.16 2.87
C ASP A 102 -3.36 -17.72 1.98
N ALA A 103 -2.12 -17.68 2.48
CA ALA A 103 -0.94 -18.15 1.77
C ALA A 103 -0.52 -19.58 2.17
N SER A 104 -1.46 -20.38 2.68
CA SER A 104 -1.23 -21.78 3.01
C SER A 104 -0.91 -22.63 1.77
N ALA A 105 -0.29 -23.80 1.99
CA ALA A 105 0.10 -24.69 0.91
C ALA A 105 -1.08 -25.15 0.01
N SER A 106 -2.27 -25.36 0.56
CA SER A 106 -3.47 -25.73 -0.21
C SER A 106 -3.97 -24.60 -1.10
N MET A 107 -3.68 -23.36 -0.73
CA MET A 107 -4.08 -22.16 -1.47
C MET A 107 -3.18 -21.86 -2.67
N ARG A 108 -2.03 -22.53 -2.85
CA ARG A 108 -1.08 -22.22 -3.95
C ARG A 108 -1.72 -22.09 -5.35
N PRO A 109 -2.65 -22.96 -5.79
CA PRO A 109 -3.34 -22.77 -7.07
C PRO A 109 -4.26 -21.54 -7.07
N ALA A 110 -5.06 -21.38 -6.01
CA ALA A 110 -5.98 -20.28 -5.82
C ALA A 110 -5.24 -18.92 -5.77
N MET A 111 -4.10 -18.88 -5.10
CA MET A 111 -3.20 -17.75 -5.01
C MET A 111 -2.70 -17.25 -6.36
N ARG A 112 -2.38 -18.18 -7.27
CA ARG A 112 -1.94 -17.78 -8.62
C ARG A 112 -3.07 -17.09 -9.39
N ALA A 113 -4.31 -17.57 -9.22
CA ALA A 113 -5.48 -16.93 -9.81
C ALA A 113 -5.78 -15.56 -9.16
N ALA A 114 -5.84 -15.51 -7.83
CA ALA A 114 -6.10 -14.28 -7.07
C ALA A 114 -5.05 -13.18 -7.34
N LYS A 115 -3.78 -13.56 -7.54
CA LYS A 115 -2.72 -12.63 -7.94
C LYS A 115 -2.97 -12.01 -9.31
N GLY A 116 -3.49 -12.77 -10.28
CA GLY A 116 -3.89 -12.23 -11.59
C GLY A 116 -4.93 -11.13 -11.41
N VAL A 117 -6.00 -11.43 -10.68
CA VAL A 117 -7.07 -10.47 -10.42
C VAL A 117 -6.58 -9.27 -9.60
N THR A 118 -5.69 -9.48 -8.63
CA THR A 118 -5.11 -8.36 -7.85
C THR A 118 -4.29 -7.44 -8.76
N LEU A 119 -3.52 -7.99 -9.71
CA LEU A 119 -2.75 -7.20 -10.68
C LEU A 119 -3.67 -6.43 -11.63
N GLU A 120 -4.73 -7.06 -12.14
CA GLU A 120 -5.74 -6.41 -12.98
C GLU A 120 -6.42 -5.26 -12.20
N LEU A 121 -6.80 -5.52 -10.94
CA LEU A 121 -7.38 -4.49 -10.06
C LEU A 121 -6.43 -3.35 -9.75
N LEU A 122 -5.13 -3.62 -9.63
CA LEU A 122 -4.13 -2.56 -9.47
C LEU A 122 -4.04 -1.71 -10.74
N GLU A 123 -4.07 -2.33 -11.92
CA GLU A 123 -4.09 -1.63 -13.21
C GLU A 123 -5.32 -0.72 -13.36
N ASP A 124 -6.49 -1.18 -12.90
CA ASP A 124 -7.75 -0.43 -12.99
C ASP A 124 -7.89 0.65 -11.90
N ALA A 125 -7.51 0.35 -10.65
CA ALA A 125 -7.55 1.28 -9.50
C ALA A 125 -6.72 2.56 -9.72
N TYR A 126 -5.70 2.49 -10.60
CA TYR A 126 -4.94 3.67 -11.04
C TYR A 126 -5.83 4.77 -11.64
N THR A 127 -6.98 4.40 -12.21
CA THR A 127 -7.90 5.33 -12.87
C THR A 127 -8.85 6.00 -11.87
N GLU A 128 -9.22 5.32 -10.78
CA GLU A 128 -10.27 5.75 -9.83
C GLU A 128 -9.75 6.35 -8.51
N ARG A 129 -8.43 6.59 -8.39
CA ARG A 129 -7.78 7.11 -7.15
C ARG A 129 -7.93 6.18 -5.93
N ASP A 130 -8.06 4.88 -6.16
CA ASP A 130 -8.19 3.90 -5.09
C ASP A 130 -6.83 3.32 -4.70
N SER A 131 -6.60 3.20 -3.40
CA SER A 131 -5.42 2.55 -2.84
C SER A 131 -5.67 1.05 -2.71
N VAL A 132 -4.62 0.25 -2.91
CA VAL A 132 -4.66 -1.20 -2.66
C VAL A 132 -3.60 -1.59 -1.64
N ALA A 133 -3.97 -2.51 -0.74
CA ALA A 133 -3.07 -3.16 0.19
C ALA A 133 -3.21 -4.68 0.11
N VAL A 134 -2.13 -5.40 0.46
CA VAL A 134 -2.12 -6.87 0.49
C VAL A 134 -1.57 -7.33 1.83
N VAL A 135 -2.39 -8.09 2.54
CA VAL A 135 -2.05 -8.80 3.78
C VAL A 135 -2.02 -10.28 3.45
N ALA A 136 -0.89 -10.95 3.70
CA ALA A 136 -0.82 -12.40 3.61
C ALA A 136 -0.78 -12.99 5.02
N PHE A 137 -1.50 -14.08 5.24
CA PHE A 137 -1.43 -14.83 6.48
C PHE A 137 -1.14 -16.30 6.21
N ALA A 138 -0.17 -16.84 6.95
CA ALA A 138 0.25 -18.23 6.91
C ALA A 138 1.06 -18.55 8.17
N GLY A 139 1.08 -19.82 8.58
CA GLY A 139 1.70 -20.21 9.84
C GLY A 139 0.90 -19.71 11.05
N GLU A 140 1.56 -18.94 11.91
CA GLU A 140 0.97 -18.36 13.13
C GLU A 140 0.78 -16.84 13.02
N ASP A 141 1.25 -16.23 11.93
CA ASP A 141 1.35 -14.79 11.76
C ASP A 141 0.64 -14.27 10.49
N ALA A 142 0.46 -12.96 10.45
CA ALA A 142 0.00 -12.19 9.29
C ALA A 142 0.98 -11.05 9.00
N GLU A 143 1.26 -10.81 7.72
CA GLU A 143 2.23 -9.83 7.25
C GLU A 143 1.60 -8.92 6.19
N VAL A 144 1.87 -7.62 6.29
CA VAL A 144 1.52 -6.65 5.25
C VAL A 144 2.58 -6.71 4.15
N LEU A 145 2.27 -7.44 3.07
CA LEU A 145 3.17 -7.58 1.93
C LEU A 145 3.18 -6.35 1.02
N LEU A 146 2.05 -5.66 0.98
CA LEU A 146 1.90 -4.42 0.25
C LEU A 146 1.16 -3.41 1.14
N PRO A 147 1.84 -2.36 1.64
CA PRO A 147 1.13 -1.28 2.31
C PRO A 147 0.23 -0.53 1.33
N PRO A 148 -0.79 0.20 1.81
CA PRO A 148 -1.68 1.01 0.96
C PRO A 148 -0.90 1.83 -0.07
N THR A 149 -1.12 1.52 -1.34
CA THR A 149 -0.43 2.15 -2.46
C THR A 149 -1.36 2.34 -3.64
N ASP A 150 -1.18 3.45 -4.35
CA ASP A 150 -1.82 3.74 -5.62
C ASP A 150 -0.89 3.35 -6.81
N SER A 151 0.24 2.69 -6.51
CA SER A 151 1.27 2.34 -7.48
C SER A 151 1.23 0.88 -7.89
N VAL A 152 0.72 0.64 -9.10
CA VAL A 152 0.71 -0.65 -9.79
C VAL A 152 2.10 -1.30 -9.85
N THR A 153 3.13 -0.50 -10.17
CA THR A 153 4.50 -1.01 -10.35
C THR A 153 5.12 -1.52 -9.05
N LEU A 154 4.83 -0.86 -7.93
CA LEU A 154 5.34 -1.27 -6.62
C LEU A 154 4.60 -2.52 -6.14
N ALA A 155 3.28 -2.54 -6.29
CA ALA A 155 2.42 -3.66 -5.96
C ALA A 155 2.76 -4.95 -6.72
N ALA A 156 3.01 -4.86 -8.03
CA ALA A 156 3.35 -6.00 -8.87
C ALA A 156 4.68 -6.68 -8.50
N ARG A 157 5.60 -5.97 -7.85
CA ARG A 157 6.87 -6.53 -7.38
C ARG A 157 6.69 -7.34 -6.10
N HIS A 158 5.94 -6.81 -5.13
CA HIS A 158 5.71 -7.48 -3.85
C HIS A 158 4.84 -8.75 -3.99
N LEU A 159 3.91 -8.77 -4.94
CA LEU A 159 3.10 -9.98 -5.23
C LEU A 159 3.90 -11.16 -5.81
N LYS A 160 5.21 -11.00 -6.15
CA LYS A 160 6.06 -12.10 -6.67
C LYS A 160 6.57 -13.04 -5.59
N GLU A 161 6.61 -12.61 -4.32
CA GLU A 161 7.22 -13.35 -3.22
C GLU A 161 6.20 -13.48 -2.09
N LEU A 162 5.29 -14.46 -2.20
CA LEU A 162 4.37 -14.80 -1.12
C LEU A 162 5.01 -15.90 -0.26
N PRO A 163 5.14 -15.71 1.06
CA PRO A 163 5.63 -16.75 1.95
C PRO A 163 4.64 -17.92 1.98
N THR A 164 5.14 -19.15 2.13
CA THR A 164 4.28 -20.34 2.27
C THR A 164 4.44 -20.94 3.66
N GLY A 165 3.32 -21.11 4.36
CA GLY A 165 3.28 -21.75 5.69
C GLY A 165 2.21 -22.84 5.78
N ASP A 166 2.30 -23.67 6.82
CA ASP A 166 1.49 -24.89 6.99
C ASP A 166 0.24 -24.70 7.87
N ARG A 167 0.01 -23.49 8.40
CA ARG A 167 -1.13 -23.13 9.29
C ARG A 167 -1.83 -21.85 8.79
N THR A 168 -3.09 -21.63 9.17
CA THR A 168 -3.91 -20.51 8.67
C THR A 168 -4.49 -19.72 9.84
N PRO A 169 -3.84 -18.62 10.27
CA PRO A 169 -4.35 -17.80 11.36
C PRO A 169 -5.26 -16.73 10.78
N LEU A 170 -6.44 -17.14 10.30
CA LEU A 170 -7.47 -16.22 9.78
C LEU A 170 -7.78 -15.07 10.76
N PRO A 171 -7.86 -15.27 12.09
CA PRO A 171 -7.99 -14.16 13.03
C PRO A 171 -6.85 -13.15 12.98
N ALA A 172 -5.60 -13.59 12.79
CA ALA A 172 -4.46 -12.68 12.66
C ALA A 172 -4.55 -11.86 11.36
N GLY A 173 -4.89 -12.51 10.24
CA GLY A 173 -5.10 -11.83 8.96
C GLY A 173 -6.16 -10.73 9.04
N LEU A 174 -7.29 -11.00 9.71
CA LEU A 174 -8.36 -10.02 9.92
C LEU A 174 -7.93 -8.84 10.82
N ARG A 175 -7.17 -9.11 11.89
CA ARG A 175 -6.64 -8.05 12.77
C ARG A 175 -5.64 -7.17 12.04
N THR A 176 -4.73 -7.75 11.27
CA THR A 176 -3.77 -6.99 10.46
C THR A 176 -4.48 -6.20 9.36
N ALA A 177 -5.54 -6.74 8.73
CA ALA A 177 -6.35 -5.99 7.78
C ALA A 177 -7.01 -4.76 8.43
N ARG A 178 -7.54 -4.92 9.66
CA ARG A 178 -8.06 -3.78 10.43
C ARG A 178 -6.99 -2.74 10.71
N GLU A 179 -5.80 -3.15 11.16
CA GLU A 179 -4.69 -2.22 11.41
C GLU A 179 -4.32 -1.41 10.16
N VAL A 180 -4.35 -2.04 8.98
CA VAL A 180 -4.12 -1.36 7.70
C VAL A 180 -5.22 -0.35 7.39
N VAL A 181 -6.49 -0.69 7.61
CA VAL A 181 -7.62 0.23 7.42
C VAL A 181 -7.53 1.42 8.38
N ASP A 182 -7.37 1.16 9.68
CA ASP A 182 -7.27 2.20 10.72
C ASP A 182 -6.07 3.13 10.50
N ALA A 183 -4.95 2.61 10.00
CA ALA A 183 -3.75 3.39 9.73
C ALA A 183 -3.88 4.27 8.48
N ALA A 184 -4.65 3.81 7.48
CA ALA A 184 -4.89 4.53 6.23
C ALA A 184 -6.01 5.57 6.37
N ASP A 185 -7.00 5.32 7.24
CA ASP A 185 -8.16 6.18 7.48
C ASP A 185 -8.91 6.58 6.18
N PRO A 186 -9.32 5.61 5.32
CA PRO A 186 -9.92 5.90 4.03
C PRO A 186 -11.39 6.33 4.16
N GLU A 187 -11.91 7.07 3.16
CA GLU A 187 -13.34 7.43 3.12
C GLU A 187 -14.26 6.20 2.94
N ALA A 188 -13.79 5.20 2.19
CA ALA A 188 -14.44 3.89 2.05
C ALA A 188 -13.40 2.76 2.10
N ALA A 189 -13.77 1.62 2.69
CA ALA A 189 -12.89 0.45 2.76
C ALA A 189 -13.61 -0.82 2.32
N VAL A 190 -12.90 -1.66 1.55
CA VAL A 190 -13.31 -3.00 1.19
C VAL A 190 -12.21 -3.98 1.58
N VAL A 191 -12.53 -4.98 2.40
CA VAL A 191 -11.61 -6.08 2.73
C VAL A 191 -12.03 -7.34 1.99
N VAL A 192 -11.19 -7.77 1.06
CA VAL A 192 -11.36 -9.00 0.29
C VAL A 192 -10.58 -10.12 0.98
N VAL A 193 -11.31 -11.03 1.64
CA VAL A 193 -10.72 -12.18 2.34
C VAL A 193 -10.70 -13.39 1.42
N VAL A 194 -9.53 -13.87 1.03
CA VAL A 194 -9.38 -15.03 0.11
C VAL A 194 -8.86 -16.24 0.89
N SER A 195 -9.67 -17.29 1.03
CA SER A 195 -9.29 -18.53 1.73
C SER A 195 -10.12 -19.73 1.25
N ASP A 196 -9.58 -20.95 1.39
CA ASP A 196 -10.33 -22.21 1.19
C ASP A 196 -11.17 -22.61 2.42
N GLY A 197 -11.12 -21.79 3.49
CA GLY A 197 -11.89 -21.94 4.71
C GLY A 197 -11.53 -23.17 5.53
N ARG A 198 -10.40 -23.83 5.26
CA ARG A 198 -9.95 -24.99 6.02
C ARG A 198 -9.34 -24.54 7.35
N ALA A 199 -10.11 -24.69 8.42
CA ALA A 199 -9.54 -24.66 9.77
C ALA A 199 -8.72 -25.95 10.00
N ASN A 200 -7.43 -25.92 9.66
CA ASN A 200 -6.53 -27.03 9.97
C ASN A 200 -6.11 -27.01 11.45
N THR A 201 -7.07 -27.14 12.38
CA THR A 201 -6.78 -27.40 13.79
C THR A 201 -7.94 -28.12 14.48
N ALA A 202 -7.60 -29.01 15.42
CA ALA A 202 -8.53 -29.77 16.27
C ALA A 202 -9.35 -28.89 17.25
N GLU A 203 -9.02 -27.61 17.33
CA GLU A 203 -9.76 -26.56 18.02
C GLU A 203 -9.99 -25.46 16.99
N SER A 204 -11.21 -25.32 16.48
CA SER A 204 -11.55 -24.24 15.56
C SER A 204 -11.79 -22.98 16.39
N PRO A 205 -10.94 -21.93 16.33
CA PRO A 205 -11.15 -20.70 17.08
C PRO A 205 -12.19 -19.84 16.35
N THR A 206 -13.39 -20.39 16.20
CA THR A 206 -14.58 -19.72 15.67
C THR A 206 -14.89 -18.47 16.47
N ALA A 207 -14.64 -18.50 17.79
CA ALA A 207 -14.75 -17.33 18.67
C ALA A 207 -13.75 -16.22 18.28
N ASP A 208 -12.45 -16.51 18.20
CA ASP A 208 -11.44 -15.50 17.86
C ASP A 208 -11.61 -14.96 16.44
N THR A 209 -12.06 -15.81 15.51
CA THR A 209 -12.35 -15.41 14.12
C THR A 209 -13.53 -14.45 14.10
N ARG A 210 -14.58 -14.76 14.86
CA ARG A 210 -15.76 -13.91 15.01
C ARG A 210 -15.40 -12.57 15.67
N GLU A 211 -14.59 -12.59 16.72
CA GLU A 211 -14.12 -11.38 17.41
C GLU A 211 -13.30 -10.50 16.46
N ALA A 212 -12.34 -11.08 15.73
CA ALA A 212 -11.54 -10.34 14.76
C ALA A 212 -12.40 -9.77 13.61
N ALA A 213 -13.39 -10.54 13.13
CA ALA A 213 -14.33 -10.09 12.11
C ALA A 213 -15.27 -8.98 12.61
N GLN A 214 -15.75 -9.06 13.85
CA GLN A 214 -16.52 -7.99 14.49
C GLN A 214 -15.71 -6.71 14.60
N SER A 215 -14.48 -6.82 15.10
CA SER A 215 -13.59 -5.68 15.23
C SER A 215 -13.24 -5.05 13.87
N LEU A 216 -13.11 -5.86 12.82
CA LEU A 216 -12.96 -5.34 11.45
C LEU A 216 -14.23 -4.62 10.98
N ALA A 217 -15.42 -5.16 11.25
CA ALA A 217 -16.69 -4.54 10.87
C ALA A 217 -16.90 -3.16 11.55
N GLU A 218 -16.35 -2.96 12.76
CA GLU A 218 -16.39 -1.67 13.47
C GLU A 218 -15.68 -0.54 12.71
N THR A 219 -14.79 -0.86 11.76
CA THR A 219 -14.15 0.15 10.89
C THR A 219 -15.08 0.69 9.81
N GLY A 220 -16.26 0.08 9.61
CA GLY A 220 -17.16 0.38 8.50
C GLY A 220 -16.75 -0.27 7.17
N ALA A 221 -15.67 -1.05 7.15
CA ALA A 221 -15.23 -1.73 5.95
C ALA A 221 -16.26 -2.79 5.49
N ARG A 222 -16.58 -2.79 4.19
CA ARG A 222 -17.32 -3.90 3.58
C ARG A 222 -16.41 -5.11 3.44
N VAL A 223 -16.94 -6.30 3.71
CA VAL A 223 -16.17 -7.54 3.65
C VAL A 223 -16.65 -8.41 2.50
N VAL A 224 -15.73 -8.86 1.65
CA VAL A 224 -16.00 -9.81 0.57
C VAL A 224 -15.19 -11.08 0.85
N CYS A 225 -15.86 -12.17 1.17
CA CYS A 225 -15.22 -13.47 1.39
C CYS A 225 -15.17 -14.26 0.08
N VAL A 226 -13.96 -14.39 -0.47
CA VAL A 226 -13.66 -15.19 -1.65
C VAL A 226 -13.31 -16.61 -1.22
N ASP A 227 -14.18 -17.53 -1.59
CA ASP A 227 -14.10 -18.94 -1.25
C ASP A 227 -13.34 -19.72 -2.33
N ALA A 228 -12.17 -20.22 -1.96
CA ALA A 228 -11.34 -21.09 -2.79
C ALA A 228 -11.55 -22.59 -2.51
N GLY A 229 -12.49 -22.94 -1.62
CA GLY A 229 -12.75 -24.30 -1.18
C GLY A 229 -14.12 -24.85 -1.59
N GLU A 230 -14.28 -26.18 -1.53
CA GLU A 230 -15.54 -26.85 -1.89
C GLU A 230 -16.50 -27.06 -0.70
N LYS A 231 -16.09 -26.73 0.53
CA LYS A 231 -16.84 -27.01 1.77
C LYS A 231 -17.16 -25.72 2.54
N ARG A 232 -18.24 -25.73 3.34
CA ARG A 232 -18.57 -24.66 4.30
C ARG A 232 -17.45 -24.56 5.36
N GLY A 233 -16.48 -23.69 5.11
CA GLY A 233 -15.39 -23.37 6.02
C GLY A 233 -15.68 -22.19 6.96
N VAL A 234 -14.64 -21.75 7.68
CA VAL A 234 -14.66 -20.65 8.67
C VAL A 234 -15.09 -19.29 8.13
N LEU A 235 -15.17 -19.13 6.80
CA LEU A 235 -15.75 -17.92 6.17
C LEU A 235 -17.20 -17.67 6.61
N GLY A 236 -17.94 -18.72 6.99
CA GLY A 236 -19.29 -18.57 7.53
C GLY A 236 -19.35 -17.78 8.85
N ASP A 237 -18.31 -17.86 9.67
CA ASP A 237 -18.26 -17.13 10.94
C ASP A 237 -18.00 -15.64 10.74
N ILE A 238 -17.22 -15.27 9.72
CA ILE A 238 -17.02 -13.88 9.30
C ILE A 238 -18.36 -13.30 8.84
N LEU A 239 -19.02 -13.97 7.90
CA LEU A 239 -20.29 -13.53 7.31
C LEU A 239 -21.46 -13.50 8.30
N ALA A 240 -21.33 -14.18 9.43
CA ALA A 240 -22.34 -14.15 10.50
C ALA A 240 -22.26 -12.87 11.35
N VAL A 241 -21.18 -12.09 11.24
CA VAL A 241 -20.97 -10.86 12.02
C VAL A 241 -20.61 -9.65 11.18
N THR A 242 -20.26 -9.86 9.91
CA THR A 242 -20.09 -8.80 8.92
C THR A 242 -21.31 -8.77 8.01
N ASP A 243 -21.65 -7.61 7.45
CA ASP A 243 -22.67 -7.50 6.39
C ASP A 243 -22.06 -7.84 5.01
N GLY A 244 -21.18 -8.84 5.01
CA GLY A 244 -20.34 -9.21 3.88
C GLY A 244 -20.98 -10.21 2.93
N GLU A 245 -20.40 -10.34 1.74
CA GLU A 245 -20.83 -11.35 0.76
C GLU A 245 -19.83 -12.49 0.60
N ARG A 246 -20.33 -13.69 0.25
CA ARG A 246 -19.49 -14.82 -0.17
C ARG A 246 -19.52 -14.95 -1.68
N VAL A 247 -18.35 -15.10 -2.28
CA VAL A 247 -18.21 -15.31 -3.72
C VAL A 247 -17.22 -16.45 -3.97
N PRO A 248 -17.43 -17.30 -4.98
CA PRO A 248 -16.44 -18.29 -5.34
C PRO A 248 -15.23 -17.61 -6.01
N LEU A 249 -14.06 -18.24 -5.95
CA LEU A 249 -12.82 -17.68 -6.47
C LEU A 249 -12.87 -17.33 -7.96
N ASP A 250 -13.59 -18.09 -8.77
CA ASP A 250 -13.78 -17.83 -10.20
C ASP A 250 -14.68 -16.62 -10.49
N ALA A 251 -15.44 -16.15 -9.50
CA ALA A 251 -16.23 -14.92 -9.58
C ALA A 251 -15.50 -13.68 -9.04
N LEU A 252 -14.25 -13.85 -8.54
CA LEU A 252 -13.40 -12.72 -8.17
C LEU A 252 -12.93 -12.03 -9.45
N THR A 253 -13.47 -10.84 -9.69
CA THR A 253 -13.25 -10.04 -10.91
C THR A 253 -13.07 -8.58 -10.52
N PRO A 254 -12.36 -7.77 -11.34
CA PRO A 254 -12.21 -6.35 -11.06
C PRO A 254 -13.55 -5.63 -10.86
N GLU A 255 -14.51 -5.87 -11.75
CA GLU A 255 -15.82 -5.21 -11.75
C GLU A 255 -16.63 -5.51 -10.48
N ARG A 256 -16.44 -6.70 -9.89
CA ARG A 256 -17.07 -7.05 -8.62
C ARG A 256 -16.48 -6.25 -7.46
N VAL A 257 -15.15 -6.11 -7.43
CA VAL A 257 -14.49 -5.35 -6.37
C VAL A 257 -14.84 -3.86 -6.50
N GLU A 258 -14.87 -3.31 -7.72
CA GLU A 258 -15.34 -1.94 -7.99
C GLU A 258 -16.78 -1.72 -7.52
N ARG A 259 -17.66 -2.70 -7.73
CA ARG A 259 -19.03 -2.65 -7.20
C ARG A 259 -19.04 -2.62 -5.68
N ALA A 260 -18.24 -3.46 -5.02
CA ALA A 260 -18.13 -3.47 -3.56
C ALA A 260 -17.61 -2.13 -3.02
N VAL A 261 -16.66 -1.51 -3.72
CA VAL A 261 -16.15 -0.15 -3.41
C VAL A 261 -17.25 0.89 -3.59
N SER A 262 -17.96 0.87 -4.72
CA SER A 262 -19.09 1.77 -4.99
C SER A 262 -20.20 1.67 -3.95
N ASP A 263 -20.46 0.46 -3.45
CA ASP A 263 -21.44 0.20 -2.39
C ASP A 263 -20.92 0.62 -1.00
N ALA A 264 -19.60 0.63 -0.77
CA ALA A 264 -18.97 1.11 0.46
C ALA A 264 -18.94 2.65 0.55
N ARG A 265 -18.95 3.35 -0.59
CA ARG A 265 -19.02 4.82 -0.67
C ARG A 265 -20.42 5.41 -0.41
N ARG A 266 -21.47 4.59 -0.33
CA ARG A 266 -22.88 5.02 -0.14
C ARG A 266 -23.31 5.02 1.32
#